data_AF-A0A8T5KJ88-F1
#
_entry.id   AF-A0A8T5KJ88-F1
#
_cell.length_a   1.000
_cell.length_b   1.000
_cell.length_c   1.000
_cell.angle_alpha   90.00
_cell.angle_beta   90.00
_cell.angle_gamma   90.00
#
_symmetry.space_group_name_H-M   'P 1'
#
loop_
_entity.id
_entity.type
_entity.pdbx_description
1 polymer ?
#
loop_
_entity_poly.entity_id
_entity_poly.type
_entity_poly.pdbx_seq_one_letter_code
_entity_poly.pdbx_strand_id
1 'polypeptide(L)'
;MSMPRNWLPEIMYEEDLPGQAATLPFILVPLEEEMPMFLMLWEHKDTGECEPGPDGEDLPIVQPELRQYARMDVLKDELSADAYDDVRVALGLAPLQAATKMGQRITSRASTAAALASQTDSE
;
A
#
# COMPACT_ATOMS: atom_id res chain seq x y z
N MET A 1 19.75 -14.12 -30.17
CA MET A 1 19.64 -14.17 -28.69
C MET A 1 18.45 -13.32 -28.30
N SER A 2 17.39 -13.94 -27.75
CA SER A 2 16.31 -13.21 -27.12
C SER A 2 16.85 -12.64 -25.81
N MET A 3 16.75 -11.33 -25.59
CA MET A 3 16.99 -10.74 -24.27
C MET A 3 16.04 -11.43 -23.28
N PRO A 4 16.49 -11.81 -22.06
CA PRO A 4 15.54 -12.19 -21.02
C PRO A 4 14.57 -11.01 -20.81
N ARG A 5 13.26 -11.28 -20.79
CA ARG A 5 12.29 -10.27 -20.40
C ARG A 5 12.59 -9.90 -18.95
N ASN A 6 13.06 -8.68 -18.70
CA ASN A 6 13.01 -8.12 -17.36
C ASN A 6 11.55 -8.20 -16.89
N TRP A 7 11.31 -8.87 -15.77
CA TRP A 7 10.00 -8.87 -15.13
C TRP A 7 9.57 -7.42 -14.84
N LEU A 8 8.30 -7.13 -15.12
CA LEU A 8 7.69 -5.83 -14.81
C LEU A 8 6.74 -6.04 -13.63
N PRO A 9 6.86 -5.26 -12.55
CA PRO A 9 5.97 -5.39 -11.40
C PRO A 9 4.56 -4.95 -11.79
N GLU A 10 3.58 -5.81 -11.52
CA GLU A 10 2.16 -5.52 -11.73
C GLU A 10 1.46 -5.42 -10.38
N ILE A 11 0.75 -4.30 -10.15
CA ILE A 11 -0.10 -4.14 -8.97
C ILE A 11 -1.40 -4.89 -9.22
N MET A 12 -1.68 -5.86 -8.37
CA MET A 12 -2.84 -6.74 -8.43
C MET A 12 -3.72 -6.54 -7.20
N TYR A 13 -4.97 -6.96 -7.30
CA TYR A 13 -5.94 -6.98 -6.22
C TYR A 13 -6.52 -8.38 -6.12
N GLU A 14 -6.80 -8.84 -4.90
CA GLU A 14 -7.49 -10.11 -4.70
C GLU A 14 -8.95 -9.97 -5.15
N GLU A 15 -9.58 -11.08 -5.56
CA GLU A 15 -11.02 -11.08 -5.82
C GLU A 15 -11.77 -10.91 -4.50
N ASP A 16 -12.75 -10.01 -4.47
CA ASP A 16 -13.60 -9.80 -3.30
C ASP A 16 -14.47 -11.04 -3.03
N LEU A 17 -14.10 -11.84 -2.03
CA LEU A 17 -14.92 -12.94 -1.55
C LEU A 17 -15.86 -12.49 -0.42
N PRO A 18 -17.12 -12.99 -0.38
CA PRO A 18 -18.05 -12.66 0.70
C PRO A 18 -17.48 -13.00 2.08
N GLY A 19 -17.38 -11.99 2.96
CA GLY A 19 -16.88 -12.15 4.33
C GLY A 19 -15.37 -11.90 4.50
N GLN A 20 -14.64 -11.57 3.43
CA GLN A 20 -13.25 -11.17 3.51
C GLN A 20 -13.14 -9.66 3.81
N ALA A 21 -12.14 -9.27 4.60
CA ALA A 21 -11.82 -7.86 4.85
C ALA A 21 -11.21 -7.23 3.59
N ALA A 22 -11.12 -5.90 3.56
CA ALA A 22 -10.63 -5.12 2.41
C ALA A 22 -9.35 -5.71 1.78
N THR A 23 -9.36 -5.90 0.46
CA THR A 23 -8.24 -6.45 -0.31
C THR A 23 -7.13 -5.42 -0.45
N LEU A 24 -6.00 -5.67 0.23
CA LEU A 24 -4.81 -4.86 0.02
C LEU A 24 -4.21 -5.19 -1.36
N PRO A 25 -3.70 -4.18 -2.10
CA PRO A 25 -2.98 -4.44 -3.34
C PRO A 25 -1.70 -5.23 -3.05
N PHE A 26 -1.30 -6.08 -3.99
CA PHE A 26 -0.08 -6.85 -3.91
C PHE A 26 0.64 -6.91 -5.26
N ILE A 27 1.92 -7.30 -5.24
CA ILE A 27 2.71 -7.59 -6.43
C ILE A 27 3.15 -9.04 -6.32
N LEU A 28 2.89 -9.85 -7.34
CA LEU A 28 3.42 -11.21 -7.41
C LEU A 28 4.90 -11.14 -7.83
N VAL A 29 5.80 -11.41 -6.89
CA VAL A 29 7.25 -11.40 -7.13
C VAL A 29 7.71 -12.83 -7.50
N PRO A 30 8.24 -13.07 -8.71
CA PRO A 30 8.80 -14.36 -9.11
C PRO A 30 9.96 -14.81 -8.22
N LEU A 31 10.26 -16.12 -8.19
CA LEU A 31 11.28 -16.71 -7.33
C LEU A 31 12.68 -16.07 -7.46
N GLU A 32 13.04 -15.65 -8.67
CA GLU A 32 14.37 -15.11 -9.00
C GLU A 32 14.38 -13.57 -9.07
N GLU A 33 13.30 -12.91 -8.63
CA GLU A 33 13.15 -11.47 -8.67
C GLU A 33 13.03 -10.90 -7.26
N GLU A 34 13.36 -9.61 -7.10
CA GLU A 34 13.23 -8.91 -5.83
C GLU A 34 12.11 -7.86 -5.90
N MET A 35 11.38 -7.68 -4.80
CA MET A 35 10.38 -6.63 -4.70
C MET A 35 11.05 -5.25 -4.89
N PRO A 36 10.61 -4.44 -5.87
CA PRO A 36 11.22 -3.14 -6.15
C PRO A 36 11.28 -2.24 -4.92
N MET A 37 12.43 -1.60 -4.70
CA MET A 37 12.60 -0.61 -3.62
C MET A 37 11.85 0.69 -3.91
N PHE A 38 11.58 0.97 -5.18
CA PHE A 38 11.01 2.21 -5.66
C PHE A 38 10.15 1.95 -6.89
N LEU A 39 8.96 2.54 -6.93
CA LEU A 39 8.02 2.46 -8.05
C LEU A 39 7.71 3.86 -8.56
N MET A 40 7.63 3.99 -9.88
CA MET A 40 7.13 5.19 -10.55
C MET A 40 5.78 4.85 -11.19
N LEU A 41 4.76 5.63 -10.87
CA LEU A 41 3.39 5.41 -11.34
C LEU A 41 2.84 6.70 -11.92
N TRP A 42 2.10 6.60 -13.03
CA TRP A 42 1.32 7.72 -13.52
C TRP A 42 -0.01 7.76 -12.76
N GLU A 43 -0.26 8.87 -12.06
CA GLU A 43 -1.58 9.25 -11.62
C GLU A 43 -2.29 9.91 -12.80
N HIS A 44 -3.32 9.26 -13.34
CA HIS A 44 -4.21 9.85 -14.33
C HIS A 44 -5.44 10.39 -13.62
N LYS A 45 -5.46 11.70 -13.37
CA LYS A 45 -6.58 12.35 -12.70
C LYS A 45 -7.64 12.75 -13.72
N ASP A 46 -8.88 12.32 -13.49
CA ASP A 46 -10.04 12.71 -14.28
C ASP A 46 -10.26 14.23 -14.20
N THR A 47 -10.44 14.87 -15.36
CA THR A 47 -10.71 16.32 -15.45
C THR A 47 -12.21 16.63 -15.52
N GLY A 48 -13.06 15.64 -15.78
CA GLY A 48 -14.49 15.80 -16.09
C GLY A 48 -14.77 16.23 -17.53
N GLU A 49 -13.74 16.37 -18.38
CA GLU A 49 -13.87 16.73 -19.79
C GLU A 49 -13.67 15.49 -20.68
N CYS A 50 -14.33 15.48 -21.85
CA CYS A 50 -14.19 14.42 -22.83
C CYS A 50 -13.80 14.99 -24.20
N GLU A 51 -13.10 14.18 -24.99
CA GLU A 51 -12.80 14.45 -26.40
C GLU A 51 -13.41 13.36 -27.30
N PRO A 52 -13.79 13.71 -28.55
CA PRO A 52 -14.29 12.71 -29.48
C PRO A 52 -13.16 11.77 -29.91
N GLY A 53 -13.34 10.49 -29.62
CA GLY A 53 -12.45 9.41 -29.99
C GLY A 53 -12.50 9.06 -31.48
N PRO A 54 -11.65 8.11 -31.93
CA PRO A 54 -11.54 7.72 -33.33
C PRO A 54 -12.85 7.24 -33.96
N ASP A 55 -13.74 6.63 -33.18
CA ASP A 55 -15.06 6.13 -33.61
C ASP A 55 -16.20 7.09 -33.20
N GLY A 56 -15.86 8.28 -32.68
CA GLY A 56 -16.80 9.30 -32.20
C GLY A 56 -17.33 9.05 -30.79
N GLU A 57 -16.76 8.11 -30.05
CA GLU A 57 -17.03 7.85 -28.63
C GLU A 57 -16.42 8.94 -27.74
N ASP A 58 -17.06 9.27 -26.62
CA ASP A 58 -16.48 10.22 -25.65
C ASP A 58 -15.32 9.55 -24.89
N LEU A 59 -14.10 10.02 -25.11
CA LEU A 59 -12.91 9.59 -24.38
C LEU A 59 -12.59 10.59 -23.26
N PRO A 60 -12.39 10.13 -22.01
CA PRO A 60 -12.08 11.03 -20.90
C PRO A 60 -10.70 11.65 -21.07
N ILE A 61 -10.62 12.97 -20.91
CA ILE A 61 -9.35 13.67 -20.80
C ILE A 61 -8.83 13.45 -19.37
N VAL A 62 -7.57 13.02 -19.25
CA VAL A 62 -6.91 12.85 -17.95
C VAL A 62 -5.72 13.79 -17.84
N GLN A 63 -5.44 14.25 -16.62
CA GLN A 63 -4.21 14.95 -16.29
C GLN A 63 -3.20 13.94 -15.73
N PRO A 64 -2.12 13.61 -16.48
CA PRO A 64 -1.10 12.70 -16.00
C PRO A 64 -0.11 13.42 -15.08
N GLU A 65 0.15 12.86 -13.91
CA GLU A 65 1.23 13.28 -13.02
C GLU A 65 2.05 12.08 -12.57
N LEU A 66 3.38 12.21 -12.60
CA LEU A 66 4.27 11.12 -12.22
C LEU A 66 4.42 11.09 -10.69
N ARG A 67 4.00 9.99 -10.09
CA ARG A 67 4.11 9.69 -8.66
C ARG A 67 5.18 8.65 -8.40
N GLN A 68 5.66 8.64 -7.16
CA GLN A 68 6.74 7.79 -6.70
C GLN A 68 6.38 7.18 -5.37
N TYR A 69 6.65 5.88 -5.22
CA TYR A 69 6.45 5.14 -3.98
C TYR A 69 7.74 4.42 -3.62
N ALA A 70 8.11 4.47 -2.34
CA ALA A 70 9.33 3.84 -1.83
C ALA A 70 9.00 2.83 -0.73
N ARG A 71 9.82 1.79 -0.64
CA ARG A 71 9.73 0.77 0.41
C ARG A 71 10.14 1.36 1.76
N MET A 72 9.17 1.51 2.66
CA MET A 72 9.39 2.09 3.98
C MET A 72 10.26 1.22 4.89
N ASP A 73 10.31 -0.09 4.67
CA ASP A 73 11.21 -1.00 5.40
C ASP A 73 12.68 -0.77 5.02
N VAL A 74 12.98 -0.58 3.73
CA VAL A 74 14.33 -0.19 3.28
C VAL A 74 14.73 1.15 3.90
N LEU A 75 13.83 2.15 3.88
CA LEU A 75 14.11 3.45 4.50
C LEU A 75 14.32 3.35 6.02
N LYS A 76 13.62 2.44 6.69
CA LYS A 76 13.79 2.20 8.13
C LYS A 76 15.15 1.59 8.46
N ASP A 77 15.62 0.67 7.64
CA ASP A 77 16.86 -0.07 7.88
C ASP A 77 18.10 0.77 7.54
N GLU A 78 17.99 1.64 6.53
CA GLU A 78 19.12 2.44 6.02
C GLU A 78 19.23 3.84 6.64
N LEU A 79 18.14 4.43 7.15
CA LEU A 79 18.17 5.76 7.76
C LEU A 79 18.40 5.69 9.27
N SER A 80 18.94 6.80 9.83
CA SER A 80 18.92 6.98 11.28
C SER A 80 17.49 7.07 11.79
N ALA A 81 17.27 6.78 13.08
CA ALA A 81 15.94 6.84 13.68
C ALA A 81 15.27 8.21 13.50
N ASP A 82 16.03 9.30 13.69
CA ASP A 82 15.52 10.66 13.53
C ASP A 82 15.16 10.96 12.07
N ALA A 83 16.01 10.59 11.11
CA ALA A 83 15.75 10.81 9.69
C ALA A 83 14.57 9.95 9.18
N TYR A 84 14.43 8.73 9.68
CA TYR A 84 13.27 7.90 9.36
C TYR A 84 11.98 8.49 9.94
N ASP A 85 12.02 9.02 11.16
CA ASP A 85 10.88 9.71 11.76
C ASP A 85 10.49 10.99 10.98
N ASP A 86 11.46 11.73 10.45
CA ASP A 86 11.19 12.88 9.56
C ASP A 86 10.42 12.45 8.30
N VAL A 87 10.83 11.35 7.64
CA VAL A 87 10.10 10.79 6.48
C VAL A 87 8.68 10.39 6.88
N ARG A 88 8.51 9.70 8.01
CA ARG A 88 7.19 9.28 8.51
C ARG A 88 6.29 10.48 8.72
N VAL A 89 6.78 11.53 9.38
CA VAL A 89 6.01 12.76 9.65
C VAL A 89 5.65 13.48 8.35
N ALA A 90 6.56 13.55 7.38
CA ALA A 90 6.27 14.12 6.06
C ALA A 90 5.13 13.38 5.32
N LEU A 91 4.99 12.07 5.56
CA LEU A 91 3.90 11.25 5.04
C LEU A 91 2.64 11.24 5.95
N GLY A 92 2.60 12.09 6.99
CA GLY A 92 1.46 12.19 7.91
C GLY A 92 1.39 11.07 8.95
N LEU A 93 2.46 10.28 9.14
CA LEU A 93 2.53 9.21 10.13
C LEU A 93 3.17 9.71 11.43
N ALA A 94 2.82 9.08 12.55
CA ALA A 94 3.50 9.32 13.81
C ALA A 94 4.93 8.71 13.81
N PRO A 95 5.87 9.30 14.57
CA PRO A 95 7.18 8.70 14.85
C PRO A 95 7.08 7.23 15.25
N LEU A 96 8.04 6.41 14.85
CA LEU A 96 7.96 4.95 14.93
C LEU A 96 7.71 4.46 16.37
N GLN A 97 8.41 5.02 17.36
CA GLN A 97 8.21 4.64 18.77
C GLN A 97 6.82 5.02 19.28
N ALA A 98 6.31 6.19 18.89
CA ALA A 98 4.98 6.64 19.28
C ALA A 98 3.89 5.73 18.67
N ALA A 99 4.01 5.44 17.37
CA ALA A 99 3.13 4.54 16.65
C ALA A 99 3.14 3.12 17.28
N THR A 100 4.31 2.60 17.62
CA THR A 100 4.46 1.28 18.26
C THR A 100 3.75 1.22 19.61
N LYS A 101 3.93 2.24 20.47
CA LYS A 101 3.25 2.34 21.77
C LYS A 101 1.73 2.41 21.60
N MET A 102 1.23 3.12 20.58
CA MET A 102 -0.20 3.18 20.28
C MET A 102 -0.73 1.81 19.85
N GLY A 103 -0.05 1.12 18.93
CA GLY A 103 -0.43 -0.22 18.47
C GLY A 103 -0.46 -1.26 19.59
N GLN A 104 0.53 -1.24 20.49
CA GLN A 104 0.56 -2.13 21.66
C GLN A 104 -0.65 -1.91 22.58
N ARG A 105 -1.07 -0.67 22.80
CA ARG A 105 -2.26 -0.35 23.62
C ARG A 105 -3.56 -0.84 22.98
N ILE A 106 -3.67 -0.81 21.65
CA ILE A 106 -4.85 -1.32 20.94
C ILE A 106 -4.88 -2.85 21.05
N THR A 107 -3.74 -3.49 20.77
CA THR A 107 -3.62 -4.95 20.80
C THR A 107 -3.93 -5.51 22.19
N SER A 108 -3.41 -4.89 23.25
CA SER A 108 -3.66 -5.32 24.63
C SER A 108 -5.13 -5.18 25.05
N ARG A 109 -5.81 -4.14 24.57
CA ARG A 109 -7.26 -3.99 24.79
C ARG A 109 -8.05 -5.08 24.08
N ALA A 110 -7.72 -5.37 22.82
CA ALA A 110 -8.40 -6.40 22.04
C ALA A 110 -8.22 -7.80 22.66
N SER A 111 -7.00 -8.15 23.09
CA SER A 111 -6.74 -9.45 23.74
C SER A 111 -7.46 -9.59 25.09
N THR A 112 -7.51 -8.51 25.87
CA THR A 112 -8.22 -8.50 27.17
C THR A 112 -9.73 -8.65 26.98
N ALA A 113 -10.31 -7.96 25.99
CA ALA A 113 -11.72 -8.08 25.66
C ALA A 113 -12.10 -9.49 25.18
N ALA A 114 -11.27 -10.12 24.35
CA ALA A 114 -11.47 -11.49 23.91
C ALA A 114 -11.42 -12.49 25.06
N ALA A 115 -10.46 -12.33 26.00
CA ALA A 115 -10.35 -13.18 27.18
C ALA A 115 -11.53 -13.05 28.15
N LEU A 116 -12.12 -11.85 28.27
CA LEU A 116 -13.32 -11.61 29.06
C LEU A 116 -14.57 -12.21 28.39
N ALA A 117 -14.72 -12.07 27.07
CA ALA A 117 -15.83 -12.68 26.33
C ALA A 117 -15.86 -14.21 26.45
N SER A 118 -14.69 -14.86 26.40
CA SER A 118 -14.59 -16.32 26.58
C SER A 118 -14.93 -16.82 27.99
N GLN A 119 -14.99 -15.92 29.00
CA GLN A 119 -15.38 -16.27 30.36
C GLN A 119 -16.89 -16.13 30.59
N THR A 120 -17.57 -15.26 29.84
CA THR A 120 -19.02 -15.05 29.95
C THR A 120 -19.85 -16.12 29.24
N ASP A 121 -19.27 -16.85 28.28
CA ASP A 121 -19.93 -17.97 27.58
C ASP A 121 -19.85 -19.31 28.35
N SER A 122 -19.32 -19.32 29.57
CA SER A 122 -19.14 -20.51 30.42
C SER A 122 -20.06 -20.55 31.66
N GLU A 123 -21.05 -19.66 31.76
CA GLU A 123 -22.14 -19.68 32.77
C GLU A 123 -23.51 -19.93 32.13
#